data_AF-A0AAE0VKU3-F1
#
_entry.id   AF-A0AAE0VKU3-F1
#
_cell.length_a   1.000
_cell.length_b   1.000
_cell.length_c   1.000
_cell.angle_alpha   90.00
_cell.angle_beta   90.00
_cell.angle_gamma   90.00
#
_symmetry.space_group_name_H-M   'P 1'
#
loop_
_entity.id
_entity.type
_entity.pdbx_description
1 polymer ?
#
loop_
_entity_poly.entity_id
_entity_poly.type
_entity_poly.pdbx_seq_one_letter_code
_entity_poly.pdbx_strand_id
1 'polypeptide(L)'
;MVKPPVVLLYPFPAPPLLLPVSDPVSPLPVFFFLPILLLFLFLARRKFPVEIGQWSQWGSWSTCSSTCFGLPGVRTRTRSCPTNPPNCEGMNFEAEACSGDVPCQIT
;
A
#
# COMPACT_ATOMS: atom_id res chain seq x y z
N MET A 1 68.30 43.52 -64.68
CA MET A 1 67.39 42.42 -65.07
C MET A 1 66.89 41.76 -63.81
N VAL A 2 65.57 41.62 -63.72
CA VAL A 2 64.79 41.20 -62.55
C VAL A 2 65.02 39.72 -62.25
N LYS A 3 65.18 39.36 -60.97
CA LYS A 3 64.58 38.12 -60.46
C LYS A 3 63.89 38.38 -59.12
N PRO A 4 62.65 37.89 -58.95
CA PRO A 4 61.61 38.52 -58.12
C PRO A 4 61.50 37.81 -56.73
N PRO A 5 60.45 38.03 -55.91
CA PRO A 5 60.51 37.83 -54.46
C PRO A 5 60.56 36.36 -54.07
N VAL A 6 61.32 36.04 -53.03
CA VAL A 6 61.24 34.74 -52.35
C VAL A 6 60.25 34.89 -51.20
N VAL A 7 58.96 34.78 -51.51
CA VAL A 7 57.93 34.45 -50.52
C VAL A 7 57.86 32.93 -50.46
N LEU A 8 58.61 32.33 -49.54
CA LEU A 8 58.42 30.91 -49.22
C LEU A 8 57.10 30.79 -48.44
N LEU A 9 56.04 30.50 -49.18
CA LEU A 9 54.77 30.04 -48.64
C LEU A 9 55.04 28.70 -47.94
N TYR A 10 55.13 28.72 -46.62
CA TYR A 10 55.10 27.51 -45.80
C TYR A 10 53.77 26.77 -46.06
N PRO A 11 53.78 25.51 -46.55
CA PRO A 11 52.57 24.73 -46.66
C PRO A 11 52.49 23.83 -45.43
N PHE A 12 52.16 24.39 -44.27
CA PHE A 12 51.85 23.55 -43.11
C PHE A 12 50.76 24.18 -42.24
N PRO A 13 49.51 23.73 -42.37
CA PRO A 13 48.69 23.47 -41.22
C PRO A 13 48.90 21.99 -40.83
N ALA A 14 49.58 21.77 -39.71
CA ALA A 14 49.46 20.50 -39.01
C ALA A 14 48.01 20.34 -38.49
N PRO A 15 47.53 19.10 -38.32
CA PRO A 15 46.12 18.74 -38.43
C PRO A 15 45.40 18.85 -37.08
N PRO A 16 44.13 19.29 -37.03
CA PRO A 16 43.25 18.88 -35.96
C PRO A 16 42.57 17.58 -36.39
N LEU A 17 43.12 16.47 -35.89
CA LEU A 17 42.36 15.25 -35.70
C LEU A 17 41.20 15.55 -34.76
N LEU A 18 40.00 15.72 -35.31
CA LEU A 18 38.76 15.42 -34.61
C LEU A 18 37.83 14.82 -35.65
N LEU A 19 37.87 13.49 -35.77
CA LEU A 19 36.68 12.75 -36.19
C LEU A 19 35.51 13.29 -35.33
N PRO A 20 34.30 13.46 -35.87
CA PRO A 20 33.15 13.48 -35.01
C PRO A 20 33.13 12.12 -34.35
N VAL A 21 33.74 12.02 -33.16
CA VAL A 21 33.31 11.04 -32.19
C VAL A 21 31.86 11.43 -31.99
N SER A 22 31.01 10.71 -32.71
CA SER A 22 29.70 10.42 -32.23
C SER A 22 29.97 9.73 -30.90
N ASP A 23 30.16 10.53 -29.86
CA ASP A 23 29.73 10.10 -28.55
C ASP A 23 28.22 10.12 -28.73
N PRO A 24 27.55 8.97 -28.95
CA PRO A 24 26.16 8.93 -28.58
C PRO A 24 26.19 9.37 -27.13
N VAL A 25 25.61 10.53 -26.82
CA VAL A 25 25.27 10.86 -25.44
C VAL A 25 24.48 9.66 -24.99
N SER A 26 25.20 8.82 -24.26
CA SER A 26 24.84 7.43 -24.13
C SER A 26 23.48 7.42 -23.45
N PRO A 27 22.48 6.66 -23.93
CA PRO A 27 21.15 6.60 -23.31
C PRO A 27 21.16 6.00 -21.89
N LEU A 28 22.36 5.86 -21.30
CA LEU A 28 22.64 5.34 -19.98
C LEU A 28 21.83 6.00 -18.84
N PRO A 29 21.51 7.32 -18.78
CA PRO A 29 20.67 7.78 -17.69
C PRO A 29 19.30 7.10 -17.76
N VAL A 30 18.74 6.92 -18.96
CA VAL A 30 17.44 6.27 -19.14
C VAL A 30 17.50 4.79 -18.78
N PHE A 31 18.58 4.07 -19.14
CA PHE A 31 18.74 2.66 -18.79
C PHE A 31 18.98 2.39 -17.30
N PHE A 32 19.51 3.36 -16.54
CA PHE A 32 19.61 3.26 -15.08
C PHE A 32 18.33 3.71 -14.36
N PHE A 33 17.64 4.72 -14.89
CA PHE A 33 16.37 5.20 -14.31
C PHE A 33 15.18 4.31 -14.66
N LEU A 34 15.18 3.62 -15.81
CA LEU A 34 14.12 2.70 -16.21
C LEU A 34 13.92 1.51 -15.24
N PRO A 35 14.95 0.77 -14.79
CA PRO A 35 14.77 -0.31 -13.83
C PRO A 35 14.32 0.20 -12.47
N ILE A 36 14.80 1.37 -12.03
CA ILE A 36 14.36 2.02 -10.79
C ILE A 36 12.91 2.50 -10.91
N LEU A 37 12.52 3.08 -12.05
CA LEU A 37 11.15 3.50 -12.34
C LEU A 37 10.22 2.30 -12.47
N LEU A 38 10.63 1.22 -13.14
CA LEU A 38 9.88 -0.03 -13.23
C LEU A 38 9.73 -0.69 -11.85
N LEU A 39 10.78 -0.67 -11.01
CA LEU A 39 10.71 -1.14 -9.63
C LEU A 39 9.79 -0.25 -8.79
N PHE A 40 9.88 1.07 -8.92
CA PHE A 40 9.01 2.02 -8.25
C PHE A 40 7.55 1.84 -8.69
N LEU A 41 7.29 1.66 -9.98
CA LEU A 41 5.96 1.36 -10.52
C LEU A 41 5.48 -0.02 -10.05
N PHE A 42 6.36 -1.01 -9.96
CA PHE A 42 6.04 -2.34 -9.46
C PHE A 42 5.69 -2.30 -7.97
N LEU A 43 6.45 -1.56 -7.15
CA LEU A 43 6.21 -1.35 -5.73
C LEU A 43 4.96 -0.48 -5.49
N ALA A 44 4.77 0.60 -6.24
CA ALA A 44 3.60 1.47 -6.16
C ALA A 44 2.32 0.77 -6.63
N ARG A 45 2.43 -0.26 -7.48
CA ARG A 45 1.32 -1.14 -7.87
C ARG A 45 1.09 -2.32 -6.94
N ARG A 46 1.92 -2.51 -5.90
CA ARG A 46 1.59 -3.44 -4.82
C ARG A 46 0.48 -2.83 -3.97
N LYS A 47 -0.75 -2.98 -4.46
CA LYS A 47 -1.94 -2.83 -3.63
C LYS A 47 -1.95 -4.06 -2.72
N PHE A 48 -1.61 -3.88 -1.44
CA PHE A 48 -1.82 -4.93 -0.46
C PHE A 48 -3.34 -5.15 -0.35
N PRO A 49 -3.88 -6.32 -0.76
CA PRO A 49 -5.29 -6.59 -0.58
C PRO A 49 -5.57 -6.63 0.93
N VAL A 50 -6.42 -5.74 1.41
CA VAL A 50 -7.01 -5.85 2.75
C VAL A 50 -8.12 -6.89 2.61
N GLU A 51 -7.79 -8.14 2.92
CA GLU A 51 -8.71 -9.29 2.88
C GLU A 51 -9.81 -9.11 3.93
N ILE A 52 -11.05 -8.77 3.56
CA ILE A 52 -12.14 -8.56 4.53
C ILE A 52 -12.33 -9.82 5.39
N GLY A 53 -12.05 -9.69 6.68
CA GLY A 53 -12.13 -10.78 7.64
C GLY A 53 -13.56 -11.24 7.86
N GLN A 54 -13.73 -12.54 8.05
CA GLN A 54 -15.03 -13.14 8.36
C GLN A 54 -15.21 -13.26 9.87
N TRP A 55 -16.38 -12.85 10.36
CA TRP A 55 -16.76 -13.05 11.76
C TRP A 55 -16.95 -14.53 12.07
N SER A 56 -16.57 -14.94 13.28
CA SER A 56 -17.03 -16.20 13.85
C SER A 56 -18.54 -16.19 14.03
N GLN A 57 -19.11 -17.37 14.27
CA GLN A 57 -20.46 -17.45 14.81
C GLN A 57 -20.56 -16.65 16.11
N TRP A 58 -21.74 -16.07 16.34
CA TRP A 58 -22.06 -15.44 17.61
C TRP A 58 -21.99 -16.47 18.74
N GLY A 59 -21.41 -16.06 19.86
CA GLY A 59 -21.55 -16.79 21.11
C GLY A 59 -23.00 -16.78 21.59
N SER A 60 -23.28 -17.65 22.56
CA SER A 60 -24.57 -17.68 23.24
C SER A 60 -24.86 -16.35 23.94
N TRP A 61 -26.13 -15.99 24.00
CA TRP A 61 -26.57 -14.89 24.83
C TRP A 61 -26.26 -15.15 26.31
N SER A 62 -25.86 -14.11 27.02
CA SER A 62 -25.77 -14.12 28.47
C SER A 62 -27.16 -14.24 29.11
N THR A 63 -27.19 -14.58 30.39
CA THR A 63 -28.42 -14.56 31.18
C THR A 63 -29.01 -13.16 31.23
N CYS A 64 -30.33 -13.04 31.23
CA CYS A 64 -30.98 -11.74 31.35
C CYS A 64 -30.55 -11.08 32.66
N SER A 65 -30.24 -9.78 32.63
CA SER A 65 -29.88 -9.02 33.84
C SER A 65 -31.01 -9.00 34.87
N SER A 66 -32.25 -9.13 34.40
CA SER A 66 -33.43 -9.34 35.24
C SER A 66 -33.68 -10.84 35.36
N THR A 67 -33.74 -11.33 36.59
CA THR A 67 -34.14 -12.71 36.88
C THR A 67 -35.65 -12.85 37.03
N CYS A 68 -36.32 -11.76 37.38
CA CYS A 68 -37.73 -11.76 37.71
C CYS A 68 -38.63 -11.86 36.48
N PHE A 69 -39.61 -12.74 36.55
CA PHE A 69 -40.55 -13.01 35.47
C PHE A 69 -41.22 -11.73 34.99
N GLY A 70 -41.03 -11.42 33.71
CA GLY A 70 -41.65 -10.26 33.07
C GLY A 70 -41.02 -8.90 33.39
N LEU A 71 -40.06 -8.81 34.31
CA LEU A 71 -39.34 -7.56 34.53
C LEU A 71 -38.28 -7.34 33.43
N PRO A 72 -38.14 -6.09 32.93
CA PRO A 72 -37.22 -5.77 31.85
C PRO A 72 -35.77 -5.92 32.31
N GLY A 73 -34.94 -6.47 31.42
CA GLY A 73 -33.52 -6.59 31.58
C GLY A 73 -32.80 -6.51 30.25
N VAL A 74 -31.49 -6.76 30.29
CA VAL A 74 -30.61 -6.77 29.11
C VAL A 74 -29.80 -8.04 29.11
N ARG A 75 -29.64 -8.65 27.93
CA ARG A 75 -28.69 -9.73 27.69
C ARG A 75 -27.75 -9.36 26.56
N THR A 76 -26.58 -9.99 26.56
CA THR A 76 -25.45 -9.61 25.71
C THR A 76 -24.82 -10.84 25.06
N ARG A 77 -24.24 -10.67 23.88
CA ARG A 77 -23.45 -11.72 23.22
C ARG A 77 -22.23 -11.12 22.53
N THR A 78 -21.24 -11.97 22.26
CA THR A 78 -20.00 -11.55 21.59
C THR A 78 -19.64 -12.52 20.46
N ARG A 79 -18.81 -12.05 19.53
CA ARG A 79 -18.20 -12.84 18.45
C ARG A 79 -16.75 -12.42 18.26
N SER A 80 -15.97 -13.23 17.54
CA SER A 80 -14.54 -12.98 17.32
C SER A 80 -14.22 -12.84 15.84
N CYS A 81 -13.17 -12.07 15.52
CA CYS A 81 -12.63 -11.94 14.16
C CYS A 81 -11.33 -12.75 14.07
N PRO A 82 -11.36 -14.01 13.61
CA PRO A 82 -10.16 -14.88 13.56
C PRO A 82 -9.12 -14.47 12.51
N THR A 83 -9.40 -13.47 11.67
CA THR A 83 -8.48 -12.98 10.63
C THR A 83 -7.31 -12.19 11.22
N ASN A 84 -6.10 -12.36 10.67
CA ASN A 84 -4.91 -11.60 11.04
C ASN A 84 -4.39 -10.82 9.82
N PRO A 85 -4.45 -9.47 9.81
CA PRO A 85 -4.94 -8.58 10.87
C PRO A 85 -6.47 -8.64 11.06
N PRO A 86 -7.00 -8.27 12.24
CA PRO A 86 -8.44 -8.27 12.53
C PRO A 86 -9.16 -7.26 11.64
N ASN A 87 -9.71 -7.85 10.60
CA ASN A 87 -10.34 -7.27 9.44
C ASN A 87 -11.81 -6.85 9.48
N CYS A 88 -12.54 -7.43 10.42
CA CYS A 88 -13.96 -7.65 10.25
C CYS A 88 -14.76 -6.35 10.44
N GLU A 89 -15.61 -6.01 9.48
CA GLU A 89 -16.47 -4.83 9.57
C GLU A 89 -17.63 -5.04 10.55
N GLY A 90 -17.92 -4.02 11.36
CA GLY A 90 -19.02 -4.02 12.34
C GLY A 90 -18.59 -4.32 13.79
N MET A 91 -19.57 -4.49 14.67
CA MET A 91 -19.32 -4.69 16.10
C MET A 91 -19.11 -6.18 16.46
N ASN A 92 -18.25 -6.42 17.45
CA ASN A 92 -18.02 -7.74 18.05
C ASN A 92 -18.94 -8.02 19.26
N PHE A 93 -19.75 -7.04 19.64
CA PHE A 93 -20.61 -7.06 20.82
C PHE A 93 -22.03 -6.65 20.44
N GLU A 94 -23.01 -7.29 21.04
CA GLU A 94 -24.42 -7.00 20.86
C GLU A 94 -25.15 -7.11 22.20
N ALA A 95 -26.11 -6.22 22.42
CA ALA A 95 -26.97 -6.19 23.59
C ALA A 95 -28.43 -6.06 23.16
N GLU A 96 -29.32 -6.79 23.81
CA GLU A 96 -30.75 -6.75 23.52
C GLU A 96 -31.59 -6.79 24.81
N ALA A 97 -32.80 -6.24 24.71
CA ALA A 97 -33.77 -6.30 25.79
C ALA A 97 -34.28 -7.74 25.99
N CYS A 98 -34.47 -8.11 27.24
CA CYS A 98 -35.03 -9.39 27.65
C CYS A 98 -35.96 -9.21 28.84
N SER A 99 -36.74 -10.25 29.14
CA SER A 99 -37.51 -10.33 30.37
C SER A 99 -36.98 -11.49 31.20
N GLY A 100 -36.98 -11.34 32.52
CA GLY A 100 -36.64 -12.45 33.39
C GLY A 100 -37.64 -13.60 33.27
N ASP A 101 -37.20 -14.78 33.68
CA ASP A 101 -37.86 -16.06 33.50
C ASP A 101 -38.21 -16.75 34.84
N VAL A 102 -37.72 -16.23 35.97
CA VAL A 102 -37.93 -16.80 37.30
C VAL A 102 -39.02 -16.04 38.06
N PRO A 103 -40.04 -16.71 38.64
CA PRO A 103 -41.08 -16.02 39.39
C PRO A 103 -40.50 -15.24 40.58
N CYS A 104 -40.80 -13.94 40.62
CA CYS A 104 -40.49 -13.11 41.78
C CYS A 104 -41.31 -13.54 42.99
N GLN A 105 -40.65 -13.69 44.14
CA GLN A 105 -41.33 -13.68 45.42
C GLN A 105 -41.42 -12.23 45.87
N ILE A 106 -42.62 -11.66 45.78
CA ILE A 106 -42.94 -10.33 46.30
C ILE A 106 -43.46 -10.57 47.72
N THR A 107 -42.56 -10.64 48.69
CA THR A 107 -42.92 -10.68 50.13
C THR A 107 -43.02 -9.29 50.69
#